data_AF-A0A0D0Q6V4-F1
#
_entry.id   AF-A0A0D0Q6V4-F1
#
_cell.length_a   1.000
_cell.length_b   1.000
_cell.length_c   1.000
_cell.angle_alpha   90.00
_cell.angle_beta   90.00
_cell.angle_gamma   90.00
#
_symmetry.space_group_name_H-M   'P 1'
#
loop_
_entity.id
_entity.type
_entity.pdbx_description
1 polymer ?
#
loop_
_entity_poly.entity_id
_entity_poly.type
_entity_poly.pdbx_seq_one_letter_code
_entity_poly.pdbx_strand_id
1 'polypeptide(L)'
;MDLVFLADRDRPETAVRDCVTGIGDGDRDPVRRGIEVWAATTGVSLIELVAHNGRFAGHLDPRDPDGMPGWHAIHGGVVGWGTGARYHAVQDWLVRNPLPPALAPALGGDLGRDQLVGIKVLFGGGDGEQTAEVRVNGAPHAAASAALAGLDWPRVTGGRAWARTFILLVRREGTGRGVPLRAARRA
;
A
#
# COMPACT_ATOMS: atom_id res chain seq x y z
N MET A 1 4.27 -13.92 -7.28
CA MET A 1 4.46 -13.16 -8.54
C MET A 1 4.96 -11.78 -8.18
N ASP A 2 6.08 -11.35 -8.74
CA ASP A 2 6.61 -10.01 -8.54
C ASP A 2 6.21 -9.12 -9.71
N LEU A 3 5.75 -7.91 -9.40
CA LEU A 3 5.29 -6.93 -10.37
C LEU A 3 6.11 -5.64 -10.20
N VAL A 4 6.52 -5.07 -11.32
CA VAL A 4 7.21 -3.78 -11.37
C VAL A 4 6.46 -2.88 -12.33
N PHE A 5 6.00 -1.74 -11.82
CA PHE A 5 5.44 -0.68 -12.64
C PHE A 5 6.48 0.42 -12.82
N LEU A 6 6.76 0.78 -14.07
CA LEU A 6 7.60 1.92 -14.43
C LEU A 6 6.67 3.10 -14.73
N ALA A 7 6.60 4.07 -13.82
CA ALA A 7 5.80 5.28 -14.04
C ALA A 7 6.34 6.09 -15.23
N ASP A 8 7.66 6.12 -15.37
CA ASP A 8 8.36 6.64 -16.52
C ASP A 8 9.39 5.59 -16.98
N ARG A 9 9.25 5.16 -18.24
CA ARG A 9 10.10 4.13 -18.85
C ARG A 9 11.56 4.54 -18.91
N ASP A 10 11.83 5.83 -19.07
CA ASP A 10 13.17 6.37 -19.25
C ASP A 10 13.83 6.72 -17.90
N ARG A 11 13.06 6.63 -16.81
CA ARG A 11 13.48 6.91 -15.43
C ARG A 11 13.28 5.69 -14.52
N PRO A 12 14.19 4.70 -14.53
CA PRO A 12 14.04 3.45 -13.76
C PRO A 12 13.95 3.66 -12.24
N GLU A 13 14.41 4.80 -11.72
CA GLU A 13 14.23 5.19 -10.32
C GLU A 13 12.75 5.39 -9.93
N THR A 14 11.86 5.60 -10.90
CA THR A 14 10.41 5.69 -10.70
C THR A 14 9.72 4.32 -10.56
N ALA A 15 10.49 3.23 -10.61
CA ALA A 15 9.96 1.88 -10.49
C ALA A 15 9.27 1.64 -9.15
N VAL A 16 7.98 1.33 -9.19
CA VAL A 16 7.19 0.88 -8.03
C VAL A 16 7.11 -0.64 -8.07
N ARG A 17 7.61 -1.28 -7.01
CA ARG A 17 7.64 -2.75 -6.87
C ARG A 17 6.54 -3.21 -5.93
N ASP A 18 5.92 -4.33 -6.29
CA ASP A 18 4.99 -5.03 -5.42
C ASP A 18 5.06 -6.54 -5.67
N CYS A 19 4.66 -7.32 -4.67
CA CYS A 19 4.58 -8.77 -4.79
C CYS A 19 3.18 -9.26 -4.42
N VAL A 20 2.71 -10.17 -5.26
CA VAL A 20 1.39 -10.79 -5.17
C VAL A 20 1.58 -12.27 -4.90
N THR A 21 1.07 -12.72 -3.77
CA THR A 21 0.97 -14.14 -3.44
C THR A 21 -0.38 -14.65 -3.91
N GLY A 22 -0.45 -15.89 -4.38
CA GLY A 22 -1.73 -16.53 -4.66
C GLY A 22 -2.58 -16.60 -3.40
N ILE A 23 -3.85 -16.23 -3.50
CA ILE A 23 -4.79 -16.22 -2.38
C ILE A 23 -5.71 -17.43 -2.54
N GLY A 24 -5.50 -18.43 -1.69
CA GLY A 24 -6.20 -19.72 -1.74
C GLY A 24 -7.13 -19.89 -0.54
N ASP A 25 -8.43 -19.79 -0.78
CA ASP A 25 -9.48 -19.91 0.24
C ASP A 25 -10.88 -20.17 -0.38
N GLY A 26 -10.93 -20.70 -1.61
CA GLY A 26 -12.16 -21.13 -2.28
C GLY A 26 -11.95 -21.70 -3.69
N ASP A 27 -13.02 -21.86 -4.47
CA ASP A 27 -13.02 -22.48 -5.81
C ASP A 27 -12.40 -21.61 -6.93
N ARG A 28 -11.92 -20.42 -6.61
CA ARG A 28 -11.33 -19.50 -7.59
C ARG A 28 -9.86 -19.82 -7.81
N ASP A 29 -9.39 -19.62 -9.05
CA ASP A 29 -7.96 -19.64 -9.36
C ASP A 29 -7.19 -18.65 -8.45
N PRO A 30 -6.27 -19.15 -7.60
CA PRO A 30 -5.51 -18.33 -6.66
C PRO A 30 -4.69 -17.23 -7.33
N VAL A 31 -4.24 -17.46 -8.57
CA VAL A 31 -3.46 -16.47 -9.35
C VAL A 31 -4.38 -15.33 -9.77
N ARG A 32 -5.54 -15.65 -10.38
CA ARG A 32 -6.53 -14.65 -10.75
C ARG A 32 -6.97 -13.81 -9.54
N ARG A 33 -7.23 -14.45 -8.41
CA ARG A 33 -7.61 -13.73 -7.18
C ARG A 33 -6.50 -12.80 -6.70
N GLY A 34 -5.25 -13.26 -6.74
CA GLY A 34 -4.10 -12.41 -6.43
C GLY A 34 -4.03 -11.17 -7.32
N ILE A 35 -4.24 -11.33 -8.63
CA ILE A 35 -4.25 -10.22 -9.61
C ILE A 35 -5.38 -9.23 -9.31
N GLU A 36 -6.59 -9.71 -9.01
CA GLU A 36 -7.72 -8.85 -8.63
C GLU A 36 -7.40 -8.02 -7.37
N VAL A 37 -6.83 -8.65 -6.35
CA VAL A 37 -6.43 -8.00 -5.11
C VAL A 37 -5.33 -6.97 -5.38
N TRP A 38 -4.36 -7.29 -6.24
CA TRP A 38 -3.34 -6.33 -6.68
C TRP A 38 -3.94 -5.13 -7.40
N ALA A 39 -4.81 -5.37 -8.39
CA ALA A 39 -5.44 -4.32 -9.18
C ALA A 39 -6.25 -3.37 -8.29
N ALA A 40 -7.03 -3.91 -7.34
CA ALA A 40 -7.88 -3.15 -6.44
C ALA A 40 -7.13 -2.35 -5.35
N THR A 41 -5.81 -2.46 -5.25
CA THR A 41 -5.01 -1.78 -4.21
C THR A 41 -3.84 -1.01 -4.83
N THR A 42 -2.84 -1.72 -5.33
CA THR A 42 -1.66 -1.16 -5.98
C THR A 42 -2.02 -0.59 -7.34
N GLY A 43 -2.77 -1.34 -8.16
CA GLY A 43 -3.17 -0.90 -9.50
C GLY A 43 -3.92 0.43 -9.49
N VAL A 44 -4.95 0.56 -8.64
CA VAL A 44 -5.69 1.81 -8.49
C VAL A 44 -4.83 2.98 -7.99
N SER A 45 -3.85 2.73 -7.12
CA SER A 45 -2.90 3.76 -6.65
C SER A 45 -2.01 4.28 -7.79
N LEU A 46 -1.58 3.37 -8.68
CA LEU A 46 -0.75 3.72 -9.84
C LEU A 46 -1.56 4.44 -10.92
N ILE A 47 -2.80 4.03 -11.15
CA ILE A 47 -3.71 4.75 -12.05
C ILE A 47 -3.99 6.15 -11.49
N GLU A 48 -4.22 6.27 -10.17
CA GLU A 48 -4.45 7.55 -9.51
C GLU A 48 -3.22 8.46 -9.58
N LEU A 49 -2.00 7.92 -9.46
CA LEU A 49 -0.77 8.70 -9.65
C LEU A 49 -0.76 9.44 -10.99
N VAL A 50 -1.20 8.78 -12.06
CA VAL A 50 -1.21 9.33 -13.42
C VAL A 50 -2.44 10.22 -13.65
N ALA A 51 -3.62 9.79 -13.19
CA ALA A 51 -4.88 10.47 -13.44
C ALA A 51 -5.10 11.70 -12.53
N HIS A 52 -4.62 11.64 -11.29
CA HIS A 52 -4.64 12.68 -10.26
C HIS A 52 -6.00 13.42 -10.17
N ASN A 53 -7.08 12.65 -10.04
CA ASN A 53 -8.44 13.15 -10.01
C ASN A 53 -9.28 12.63 -8.83
N GLY A 54 -8.68 11.84 -7.94
CA GLY A 54 -9.30 11.29 -6.73
C GLY A 54 -10.36 10.22 -6.98
N ARG A 55 -10.46 9.68 -8.19
CA ARG A 55 -11.50 8.70 -8.56
C ARG A 55 -11.14 7.28 -8.19
N PHE A 56 -9.86 6.93 -8.20
CA PHE A 56 -9.39 5.55 -8.09
C PHE A 56 -8.81 5.25 -6.72
N ALA A 57 -8.14 6.23 -6.11
CA ALA A 57 -7.54 6.11 -4.79
C ALA A 57 -7.65 7.40 -3.98
N GLY A 58 -7.57 7.27 -2.65
CA GLY A 58 -7.63 8.41 -1.74
C GLY A 58 -6.31 9.16 -1.68
N HIS A 59 -6.39 10.47 -1.44
CA HIS A 59 -5.23 11.35 -1.28
C HIS A 59 -5.16 11.85 0.16
N LEU A 60 -4.03 11.64 0.82
CA LEU A 60 -3.74 12.15 2.16
C LEU A 60 -2.62 13.19 2.07
N ASP A 61 -2.87 14.38 2.61
CA ASP A 61 -1.90 15.47 2.63
C ASP A 61 -0.74 15.17 3.60
N PRO A 62 0.49 15.70 3.37
CA PRO A 62 1.60 15.58 4.32
C PRO A 62 1.31 16.00 5.76
N ARG A 63 0.27 16.82 5.98
CA ARG A 63 -0.19 17.30 7.30
C ARG A 63 -1.47 16.63 7.77
N ASP A 64 -2.02 15.70 7.00
CA ASP A 64 -3.21 14.96 7.38
C ASP A 64 -2.89 14.07 8.61
N PRO A 65 -3.67 14.13 9.70
CA PRO A 65 -3.44 13.29 10.88
C PRO A 65 -3.55 11.80 10.58
N ASP A 66 -4.27 11.41 9.54
CA ASP A 66 -4.43 10.02 9.11
C ASP A 66 -3.37 9.62 8.05
N GLY A 67 -2.55 10.59 7.60
CA GLY A 67 -1.51 10.45 6.59
C GLY A 67 -0.14 10.06 7.12
N MET A 68 0.81 9.93 6.19
CA MET A 68 2.22 9.71 6.53
C MET A 68 2.90 11.07 6.76
N PRO A 69 3.48 11.35 7.95
CA PRO A 69 4.05 12.66 8.24
C PRO A 69 5.08 13.10 7.21
N GLY A 70 4.87 14.28 6.61
CA GLY A 70 5.79 14.87 5.62
C GLY A 70 5.71 14.27 4.22
N TRP A 71 4.79 13.34 3.96
CA TRP A 71 4.61 12.70 2.67
C TRP A 71 3.18 12.87 2.18
N HIS A 72 3.02 13.20 0.89
CA HIS A 72 1.73 13.05 0.26
C HIS A 72 1.52 11.57 -0.03
N ALA A 73 0.38 11.00 0.36
CA ALA A 73 0.10 9.58 0.17
C ALA A 73 -1.10 9.39 -0.75
N ILE A 74 -0.94 8.48 -1.72
CA ILE A 74 -2.04 7.91 -2.49
C ILE A 74 -2.36 6.56 -1.85
N HIS A 75 -3.51 6.47 -1.18
CA HIS A 75 -3.96 5.29 -0.48
C HIS A 75 -4.89 4.48 -1.38
N GLY A 76 -4.42 3.31 -1.81
CA GLY A 76 -5.20 2.39 -2.63
C GLY A 76 -6.41 1.82 -1.91
N GLY A 77 -7.13 0.93 -2.59
CA GLY A 77 -8.22 0.21 -1.96
C GLY A 77 -7.77 -0.64 -0.78
N VAL A 78 -8.75 -1.09 0.00
CA VAL A 78 -8.61 -2.05 1.09
C VAL A 78 -9.38 -3.29 0.70
N VAL A 79 -8.70 -4.43 0.60
CA VAL A 79 -9.32 -5.68 0.19
C VAL A 79 -9.13 -6.72 1.28
N GLY A 80 -10.25 -7.29 1.74
CA GLY A 80 -10.27 -8.42 2.65
C GLY A 80 -10.72 -9.72 2.01
N TRP A 81 -10.35 -10.82 2.65
CA TRP A 81 -10.73 -12.18 2.27
C TRP A 81 -10.59 -13.13 3.46
N GLY A 82 -11.11 -14.35 3.31
CA GLY A 82 -11.06 -15.38 4.32
C GLY A 82 -12.35 -16.20 4.39
N THR A 83 -12.53 -16.91 5.50
CA THR A 83 -13.60 -17.89 5.71
C THR A 83 -14.29 -17.70 7.07
N GLY A 84 -15.48 -18.27 7.23
CA GLY A 84 -16.27 -18.17 8.46
C GLY A 84 -17.00 -16.84 8.62
N ALA A 85 -17.81 -16.69 9.66
CA ALA A 85 -18.75 -15.56 9.81
C ALA A 85 -18.07 -14.19 9.97
N ARG A 86 -16.80 -14.16 10.40
CA ARG A 86 -16.04 -12.94 10.69
C ARG A 86 -14.93 -12.65 9.68
N TYR A 87 -14.99 -13.23 8.47
CA TYR A 87 -13.92 -13.09 7.46
C TYR A 87 -13.60 -11.63 7.07
N HIS A 88 -14.56 -10.71 7.20
CA HIS A 88 -14.42 -9.29 6.89
C HIS A 88 -13.81 -8.45 8.04
N ALA A 89 -13.64 -9.03 9.24
CA ALA A 89 -13.33 -8.25 10.45
C ALA A 89 -12.01 -7.45 10.35
N VAL A 90 -10.98 -8.02 9.72
CA VAL A 90 -9.68 -7.35 9.54
C VAL A 90 -9.78 -6.22 8.51
N GLN A 91 -10.56 -6.40 7.44
CA GLN A 91 -10.83 -5.36 6.45
C GLN A 91 -11.55 -4.17 7.08
N ASP A 92 -12.63 -4.44 7.83
CA ASP A 92 -13.42 -3.41 8.47
C ASP A 92 -12.63 -2.65 9.54
N TRP A 93 -11.73 -3.34 10.24
CA TRP A 93 -10.79 -2.69 11.14
C TRP A 93 -9.86 -1.76 10.36
N LEU A 94 -9.25 -2.23 9.27
CA LEU A 94 -8.32 -1.42 8.47
C LEU A 94 -8.96 -0.14 7.92
N VAL A 95 -10.21 -0.21 7.44
CA VAL A 95 -10.94 0.98 6.94
C VAL A 95 -11.13 2.05 8.02
N ARG A 96 -11.18 1.67 9.30
CA ARG A 96 -11.40 2.58 10.43
C ARG A 96 -10.13 2.97 11.18
N ASN A 97 -8.99 2.36 10.85
CA ASN A 97 -7.73 2.54 11.55
C ASN A 97 -6.63 2.86 10.52
N PRO A 98 -6.41 4.15 10.22
CA PRO A 98 -5.34 4.58 9.31
C PRO A 98 -3.98 4.02 9.77
N LEU A 99 -3.37 3.22 8.90
CA LEU A 99 -2.05 2.65 9.17
C LEU A 99 -0.89 3.65 9.09
N PRO A 100 -0.89 4.67 8.21
CA PRO A 100 0.25 5.57 8.09
C PRO A 100 0.77 6.16 9.42
N PRO A 101 -0.07 6.74 10.31
CA PRO A 101 0.42 7.30 11.56
C PRO A 101 0.98 6.22 12.52
N ALA A 102 0.39 5.03 12.53
CA ALA A 102 0.84 3.93 13.38
C ALA A 102 2.17 3.32 12.91
N LEU A 103 2.42 3.30 11.60
CA LEU A 103 3.64 2.73 11.02
C LEU A 103 4.78 3.74 10.94
N ALA A 104 4.50 5.05 10.90
CA ALA A 104 5.49 6.10 10.70
C ALA A 104 6.72 6.02 11.65
N PRO A 105 6.55 5.80 12.97
CA PRO A 105 7.71 5.69 13.88
C PRO A 105 8.63 4.52 13.53
N ALA A 106 8.06 3.40 13.07
CA ALA A 106 8.82 2.19 12.75
C ALA A 106 9.43 2.22 11.35
N LEU A 107 8.78 2.91 10.41
CA LEU A 107 9.30 3.16 9.05
C LEU A 107 10.47 4.14 9.05
N GLY A 108 10.49 5.10 9.98
CA GLY A 108 11.51 6.13 10.06
C GLY A 108 11.36 7.22 8.98
N GLY A 109 12.24 8.22 9.04
CA GLY A 109 12.19 9.38 8.14
C GLY A 109 12.88 9.16 6.78
N ASP A 110 13.83 8.23 6.71
CA ASP A 110 14.54 7.86 5.49
C ASP A 110 14.03 6.51 4.98
N LEU A 111 13.31 6.55 3.86
CA LEU A 111 12.74 5.36 3.20
C LEU A 111 13.60 4.90 2.01
N GLY A 112 14.83 5.40 1.92
CA GLY A 112 15.83 5.05 0.90
C GLY A 112 15.53 5.62 -0.49
N ARG A 113 14.51 6.48 -0.62
CA ARG A 113 14.15 7.19 -1.86
C ARG A 113 13.47 8.51 -1.55
N ASP A 114 13.67 9.48 -2.45
CA ASP A 114 13.06 10.81 -2.33
C ASP A 114 11.64 10.88 -2.88
N GLN A 115 11.22 9.92 -3.71
CA GLN A 115 9.87 9.86 -4.29
C GLN A 115 9.46 8.42 -4.60
N LEU A 116 8.15 8.23 -4.80
CA LEU A 116 7.53 6.97 -5.23
C LEU A 116 7.94 5.79 -4.35
N VAL A 117 7.68 5.93 -3.04
CA VAL A 117 7.88 4.85 -2.07
C VAL A 117 6.60 4.04 -1.98
N GLY A 118 6.67 2.78 -2.42
CA GLY A 118 5.56 1.84 -2.30
C GLY A 118 5.58 1.14 -0.96
N ILE A 119 4.47 1.20 -0.22
CA ILE A 119 4.28 0.48 1.04
C ILE A 119 3.14 -0.51 0.85
N LYS A 120 3.48 -1.80 0.81
CA LYS A 120 2.50 -2.90 0.83
C LYS A 120 2.27 -3.30 2.27
N VAL A 121 1.00 -3.45 2.65
CA VAL A 121 0.60 -3.99 3.95
C VAL A 121 -0.33 -5.18 3.75
N LEU A 122 -0.01 -6.32 4.36
CA LEU A 122 -0.81 -7.54 4.38
C LEU A 122 -0.84 -8.09 5.81
N PHE A 123 -2.02 -8.25 6.38
CA PHE A 123 -2.15 -8.82 7.72
C PHE A 123 -3.46 -9.54 7.94
N GLY A 124 -3.49 -10.37 8.98
CA GLY A 124 -4.63 -11.19 9.33
C GLY A 124 -4.19 -12.58 9.77
N GLY A 125 -5.15 -13.48 9.89
CA GLY A 125 -4.90 -14.83 10.36
C GLY A 125 -6.16 -15.59 10.70
N GLY A 126 -5.96 -16.74 11.33
CA GLY A 126 -7.00 -17.66 11.75
C GLY A 126 -6.38 -18.99 12.17
N ASP A 127 -7.07 -19.74 13.02
CA ASP A 127 -6.69 -21.10 13.43
C ASP A 127 -5.24 -21.23 13.96
N GLY A 128 -4.76 -20.21 14.69
CA GLY A 128 -3.42 -20.20 15.28
C GLY A 128 -2.31 -19.63 14.38
N GLU A 129 -2.62 -19.33 13.11
CA GLU A 129 -1.70 -18.65 12.20
C GLU A 129 -1.96 -17.13 12.17
N GLN A 130 -0.89 -16.35 12.11
CA GLN A 130 -0.96 -14.89 11.95
C GLN A 130 0.10 -14.40 10.97
N THR A 131 -0.29 -13.42 10.17
CA THR A 131 0.57 -12.68 9.25
C THR A 131 0.44 -11.20 9.58
N ALA A 132 1.57 -10.51 9.68
CA ALA A 132 1.67 -9.06 9.70
C ALA A 132 2.90 -8.67 8.89
N GLU A 133 2.71 -8.40 7.60
CA GLU A 133 3.76 -8.08 6.66
C GLU A 133 3.63 -6.64 6.19
N VAL A 134 4.69 -5.86 6.42
CA VAL A 134 4.94 -4.59 5.73
C VAL A 134 6.13 -4.77 4.80
N ARG A 135 5.97 -4.34 3.55
CA ARG A 135 7.08 -4.23 2.60
C ARG A 135 7.21 -2.81 2.09
N VAL A 136 8.45 -2.32 2.02
CA VAL A 136 8.79 -1.03 1.45
C VAL A 136 9.55 -1.27 0.16
N ASN A 137 9.06 -0.73 -0.95
CA ASN A 137 9.62 -0.93 -2.30
C ASN A 137 9.84 -2.41 -2.65
N GLY A 138 8.92 -3.28 -2.22
CA GLY A 138 8.96 -4.73 -2.42
C GLY A 138 9.84 -5.52 -1.44
N ALA A 139 10.64 -4.85 -0.62
CA ALA A 139 11.51 -5.48 0.39
C ALA A 139 10.79 -5.59 1.75
N PRO A 140 10.88 -6.73 2.47
CA PRO A 140 10.36 -6.86 3.83
C PRO A 140 10.91 -5.80 4.78
N HIS A 141 10.05 -5.20 5.61
CA HIS A 141 10.43 -4.17 6.57
C HIS A 141 10.12 -4.61 8.00
N ALA A 142 11.08 -5.29 8.64
CA ALA A 142 10.88 -6.00 9.91
C ALA A 142 10.29 -5.12 11.03
N ALA A 143 10.81 -3.90 11.22
CA ALA A 143 10.33 -3.01 12.27
C ALA A 143 8.85 -2.58 12.06
N ALA A 144 8.46 -2.35 10.80
CA ALA A 144 7.09 -1.93 10.48
C ALA A 144 6.12 -3.13 10.54
N SER A 145 6.58 -4.32 10.13
CA SER A 145 5.86 -5.58 10.35
C SER A 145 5.61 -5.85 11.84
N ALA A 146 6.61 -5.63 12.69
CA ALA A 146 6.47 -5.77 14.14
C ALA A 146 5.49 -4.74 14.73
N ALA A 147 5.57 -3.47 14.28
CA ALA A 147 4.61 -2.44 14.68
C ALA A 147 3.17 -2.82 14.28
N LEU A 148 2.97 -3.29 13.04
CA LEU A 148 1.68 -3.78 12.56
C LEU A 148 1.17 -4.98 13.37
N ALA A 149 2.04 -5.91 13.73
CA ALA A 149 1.68 -7.07 14.55
C ALA A 149 1.21 -6.65 15.95
N GLY A 150 1.78 -5.58 16.51
CA GLY A 150 1.43 -5.04 17.82
C GLY A 150 0.11 -4.25 17.86
N LEU A 151 -0.51 -3.98 16.72
CA LEU A 151 -1.81 -3.28 16.67
C LEU A 151 -2.97 -4.23 17.04
N ASP A 152 -4.02 -3.64 17.60
CA ASP A 152 -5.22 -4.33 18.09
C ASP A 152 -6.23 -4.63 16.96
N TRP A 153 -5.76 -5.16 15.83
CA TRP A 153 -6.64 -5.65 14.78
C TRP A 153 -7.25 -7.01 15.16
N PRO A 154 -8.48 -7.34 14.70
CA PRO A 154 -9.20 -8.52 15.15
C PRO A 154 -8.45 -9.83 14.85
N ARG A 155 -8.19 -10.62 15.90
CA ARG A 155 -7.75 -12.02 15.76
C ARG A 155 -8.98 -12.93 15.72
N VAL A 156 -9.35 -13.42 14.54
CA VAL A 156 -10.58 -14.21 14.36
C VAL A 156 -10.39 -15.67 14.77
N THR A 157 -11.46 -16.29 15.27
CA THR A 157 -11.55 -17.73 15.63
C THR A 157 -12.68 -18.39 14.83
N GLY A 158 -12.52 -19.67 14.46
CA GLY A 158 -13.55 -20.41 13.71
C GLY A 158 -13.64 -20.00 12.24
N GLY A 159 -12.49 -19.72 11.64
CA GLY A 159 -12.36 -19.16 10.29
C GLY A 159 -11.08 -18.35 10.16
N ARG A 160 -10.93 -17.68 9.02
CA ARG A 160 -9.75 -16.88 8.69
C ARG A 160 -10.16 -15.51 8.17
N ALA A 161 -9.34 -14.50 8.41
CA ALA A 161 -9.59 -13.15 7.93
C ALA A 161 -8.26 -12.45 7.64
N TRP A 162 -8.13 -11.88 6.46
CA TRP A 162 -7.00 -11.07 6.05
C TRP A 162 -7.44 -9.77 5.41
N ALA A 163 -6.55 -8.80 5.42
CA ALA A 163 -6.67 -7.58 4.65
C ALA A 163 -5.34 -7.21 4.00
N ARG A 164 -5.43 -6.59 2.82
CA ARG A 164 -4.31 -5.96 2.14
C ARG A 164 -4.68 -4.56 1.68
N THR A 165 -3.71 -3.68 1.76
CA THR A 165 -3.73 -2.37 1.11
C THR A 165 -2.35 -2.02 0.58
N PHE A 166 -2.29 -0.93 -0.19
CA PHE A 166 -1.06 -0.39 -0.73
C PHE A 166 -1.10 1.14 -0.62
N ILE A 167 -0.02 1.72 -0.15
CA ILE A 167 0.15 3.18 0.00
C ILE A 167 1.33 3.59 -0.85
N LEU A 168 1.11 4.51 -1.79
CA LEU A 168 2.17 5.12 -2.57
C LEU A 168 2.50 6.50 -2.00
N LEU A 169 3.69 6.66 -1.44
CA LEU A 169 4.18 7.95 -0.99
C LEU A 169 4.83 8.70 -2.14
N VAL A 170 4.42 9.95 -2.31
CA VAL A 170 4.92 10.85 -3.33
C VAL A 170 5.45 12.12 -2.66
N ARG A 171 6.63 12.56 -3.09
CA ARG A 171 7.02 13.96 -2.96
C ARG A 171 6.98 14.55 -4.35
N ARG A 172 6.37 15.72 -4.49
CA ARG A 172 6.59 16.51 -5.70
C ARG A 172 8.05 16.94 -5.72
N GLU A 173 8.76 16.65 -6.81
CA GLU A 173 9.98 17.39 -7.14
C GLU A 173 9.62 18.89 -7.12
N GLY A 174 10.31 19.68 -6.29
CA GLY A 174 10.14 21.14 -6.26
C GLY A 174 9.85 21.83 -4.92
N THR A 175 9.86 21.13 -3.77
CA THR A 175 9.91 21.83 -2.46
C THR A 175 11.33 22.07 -1.94
N GLY A 176 12.35 21.58 -2.65
CA GLY A 176 13.72 22.12 -2.61
C GLY A 176 13.96 23.01 -3.83
N ARG A 177 14.20 24.32 -3.60
CA ARG A 177 14.58 25.38 -4.55
C ARG A 177 14.32 25.12 -6.05
N GLY A 178 13.35 25.87 -6.59
CA GLY A 178 12.86 25.76 -7.96
C GLY A 178 13.90 25.78 -9.08
N VAL A 179 13.62 24.98 -10.09
CA VAL A 179 14.16 25.11 -11.46
C VAL A 179 12.94 25.21 -12.38
N PRO A 180 12.79 26.28 -13.18
CA PRO A 180 11.64 26.43 -14.06
C PRO A 180 11.77 25.46 -15.24
N LEU A 181 10.73 24.64 -15.44
CA LEU A 181 10.52 23.89 -16.68
C LEU A 181 10.40 24.89 -17.84
N ARG A 182 11.43 24.95 -18.69
CA ARG A 182 11.36 25.71 -19.95
C ARG A 182 10.29 25.09 -20.83
N ALA A 183 9.24 25.87 -21.11
CA ALA A 183 8.26 25.53 -22.13
C ALA A 183 8.98 25.35 -23.49
N ALA A 184 8.82 24.17 -24.09
CA ALA A 184 9.29 23.90 -25.44
C ALA A 184 8.59 24.87 -26.41
N ARG A 185 9.37 25.65 -27.14
CA ARG A 185 8.89 26.47 -28.26
C ARG A 185 8.34 25.53 -29.33
N ARG A 186 7.11 25.81 -29.77
CA ARG A 186 6.55 25.22 -30.99
C ARG A 186 7.36 25.71 -32.19
N ALA A 187 7.81 24.77 -33.02
CA ALA A 187 8.23 25.03 -34.39
C ALA A 187 6.99 25.08 -35.30
#